data_AF-A0A8B7U5N7-F1
#
_entry.id   AF-A0A8B7U5N7-F1
#
_cell.length_a   1.000
_cell.length_b   1.000
_cell.length_c   1.000
_cell.angle_alpha   90.00
_cell.angle_beta   90.00
_cell.angle_gamma   90.00
#
_symmetry.space_group_name_H-M   'P 1'
#
loop_
_entity.id
_entity.type
_entity.pdbx_description
1 polymer ?
#
loop_
_entity_poly.entity_id
_entity_poly.type
_entity_poly.pdbx_seq_one_letter_code
_entity_poly.pdbx_strand_id
1 'polypeptide(L)'
;MLEPNLWAMLLREDGACRKQCSWNSESCLLVLESLGFWEEVRGIISGSELVTGFLWTVRVPGLPQYLESLTKLTITAVQTVLAETGGQTRDVPITFSQLLQSPFPEVRLLTLGTLLKGFSSAASGLGEELLLLAMKEAHPECFCKILKILYRMDPREWLPQTELCVHLTPKEFLIWMMDIASNDRSEIQSVSLRLTSRVIAYYLQTCEEKRDSITPELKQWVQLIVLSCGDSLPMNSRLAAAEVLTSTTPLFLTNPCPILELEDTLALWRCVLILLQSEEQAVRDAATETVTTAMSQENTCQSTEFAFCQVDASIALALALAVLCDLLQQWDQLASGLPVLLGWLLGEGDDLMGRVESPHQGEEDYLFEKAEVNFWAETLTFVKYLWRHLFQLFCKSGWHTPSSERLCHLQKMVSEQYHLLSLLFRELPPTAEFLKTVEYTKLRIQEERTLAGLRLLAFLEGKEEGSPLVLRAEDSPVEASQLTVPRTKAAC
;
A
#
# COMPACT_ATOMS: atom_id res chain seq x y z
N MET A 1 -31.44 42.17 -2.20
CA MET A 1 -30.08 42.73 -2.27
C MET A 1 -29.40 42.43 -0.92
N LEU A 2 -28.93 41.19 -0.75
CA LEU A 2 -28.29 40.72 0.49
C LEU A 2 -26.88 41.30 0.62
N GLU A 3 -26.42 41.51 1.86
CA GLU A 3 -25.11 42.08 2.13
C GLU A 3 -23.98 41.23 1.53
N PRO A 4 -22.93 41.84 0.94
CA PRO A 4 -21.76 41.14 0.41
C PRO A 4 -21.08 40.19 1.41
N ASN A 5 -21.24 40.45 2.70
CA ASN A 5 -20.66 39.68 3.79
C ASN A 5 -21.29 38.27 3.94
N LEU A 6 -22.56 38.11 3.56
CA LEU A 6 -23.26 36.83 3.64
C LEU A 6 -22.78 35.85 2.55
N TRP A 7 -22.57 36.38 1.34
CA TRP A 7 -21.99 35.62 0.23
C TRP A 7 -20.57 35.15 0.52
N ALA A 8 -19.76 35.99 1.19
CA ALA A 8 -18.41 35.63 1.60
C ALA A 8 -18.37 34.48 2.62
N MET A 9 -19.41 34.32 3.43
CA MET A 9 -19.50 33.28 4.46
C MET A 9 -19.89 31.90 3.89
N LEU A 10 -20.69 31.86 2.81
CA LEU A 10 -21.12 30.62 2.14
C LEU A 10 -20.08 30.10 1.12
N LEU A 11 -19.19 30.95 0.60
CA LEU A 11 -18.27 30.62 -0.50
C LEU A 11 -16.80 30.38 -0.10
N ARG A 12 -16.39 30.63 1.16
CA ARG A 12 -15.01 30.37 1.64
C ARG A 12 -14.90 29.10 2.48
N GLU A 13 -13.98 28.20 2.09
CA GLU A 13 -13.61 27.00 2.85
C GLU A 13 -12.61 27.25 3.99
N ASP A 14 -12.11 28.48 4.20
CA ASP A 14 -11.10 28.74 5.24
C ASP A 14 -11.72 28.90 6.64
N GLY A 15 -11.36 27.98 7.53
CA GLY A 15 -11.74 27.96 8.95
C GLY A 15 -11.32 29.17 9.80
N ALA A 16 -10.79 30.23 9.19
CA ALA A 16 -10.39 31.47 9.87
C ALA A 16 -11.60 32.32 10.32
N CYS A 17 -12.76 32.25 9.66
CA CYS A 17 -13.95 33.02 10.07
C CYS A 17 -14.73 32.41 11.24
N ARG A 18 -14.41 31.19 11.71
CA ARG A 18 -15.07 30.62 12.91
C ARG A 18 -14.68 31.33 14.20
N LYS A 19 -13.58 32.10 14.23
CA LYS A 19 -13.12 32.78 15.45
C LYS A 19 -13.68 34.20 15.62
N GLN A 20 -14.27 34.80 14.59
CA GLN A 20 -14.71 36.20 14.64
C GLN A 20 -16.23 36.40 14.69
N CYS A 21 -17.03 35.37 14.37
CA CYS A 21 -18.49 35.44 14.43
C CYS A 21 -19.02 34.61 15.61
N SER A 22 -19.58 35.28 16.63
CA SER A 22 -20.20 34.63 17.81
C SER A 22 -21.60 34.05 17.53
N TRP A 23 -21.82 33.53 16.32
CA TRP A 23 -23.10 32.96 15.92
C TRP A 23 -22.94 31.44 15.83
N ASN A 24 -23.71 30.70 16.62
CA ASN A 24 -23.82 29.24 16.48
C ASN A 24 -24.31 28.92 15.06
N SER A 25 -23.74 27.88 14.43
CA SER A 25 -24.07 27.50 13.05
C SER A 25 -25.56 27.23 12.83
N GLU A 26 -26.25 26.69 13.84
CA GLU A 26 -27.71 26.49 13.84
C GLU A 26 -28.49 27.80 13.87
N SER A 27 -28.01 28.81 14.61
CA SER A 27 -28.67 30.13 14.67
C SER A 27 -28.55 30.91 13.36
N CYS A 28 -27.46 30.72 12.60
CA CYS A 28 -27.35 31.30 11.25
C CYS A 28 -28.28 30.62 10.24
N LEU A 29 -28.40 29.28 10.28
CA LEU A 29 -29.29 28.54 9.38
C LEU A 29 -30.76 28.94 9.57
N LEU A 30 -31.22 29.06 10.82
CA LEU A 30 -32.58 29.50 11.14
C LEU A 30 -32.88 30.94 10.69
N VAL A 31 -31.90 31.84 10.77
CA VAL A 31 -32.06 33.22 10.28
C VAL A 31 -32.16 33.26 8.76
N LEU A 32 -31.38 32.45 8.05
CA LEU A 32 -31.42 32.35 6.57
C LEU A 32 -32.76 31.80 6.09
N GLU A 33 -33.32 30.79 6.76
CA GLU A 33 -34.66 30.27 6.49
C GLU A 33 -35.74 31.36 6.70
N SER A 34 -35.66 32.11 7.80
CA SER A 34 -36.65 33.16 8.13
C SER A 34 -36.67 34.34 7.15
N LEU A 35 -35.63 34.51 6.33
CA LEU A 35 -35.49 35.59 5.36
C LEU A 35 -35.86 35.19 3.92
N GLY A 36 -36.33 33.96 3.69
CA GLY A 36 -36.64 33.46 2.34
C GLY A 36 -35.40 33.29 1.46
N PHE A 37 -34.20 33.26 2.05
CA PHE A 37 -32.93 33.15 1.33
C PHE A 37 -32.90 31.92 0.42
N TRP A 38 -33.36 30.77 0.93
CA TRP A 38 -33.37 29.53 0.17
C TRP A 38 -34.38 29.53 -0.99
N GLU A 39 -35.44 30.34 -0.93
CA GLU A 39 -36.35 30.54 -2.07
C GLU A 39 -35.66 31.32 -3.20
N GLU A 40 -34.94 32.39 -2.87
CA GLU A 40 -34.16 33.17 -3.83
C GLU A 40 -33.04 32.32 -4.45
N VAL A 41 -32.32 31.54 -3.62
CA VAL A 41 -31.31 30.60 -4.09
C VAL A 41 -31.90 29.54 -5.02
N ARG A 42 -33.05 28.94 -4.67
CA ARG A 42 -33.74 28.00 -5.56
C ARG A 42 -34.12 28.67 -6.88
N GLY A 43 -34.61 29.90 -6.85
CA GLY A 43 -34.91 30.69 -8.05
C GLY A 43 -33.69 30.90 -8.95
N ILE A 44 -32.54 31.24 -8.36
CA ILE A 44 -31.26 31.39 -9.08
C ILE A 44 -30.85 30.06 -9.72
N ILE A 45 -30.89 28.95 -8.97
CA ILE A 45 -30.51 27.62 -9.48
C ILE A 45 -31.44 27.19 -10.62
N SER A 46 -32.76 27.29 -10.43
CA SER A 46 -33.76 26.91 -11.44
C SER A 46 -33.66 27.73 -12.72
N GLY A 47 -33.30 29.01 -12.62
CA GLY A 47 -33.10 29.89 -13.77
C GLY A 47 -31.74 29.76 -14.45
N SER A 48 -30.81 28.98 -13.89
CA SER A 48 -29.45 28.88 -14.38
C SER A 48 -29.28 27.86 -15.51
N GLU A 49 -28.16 27.97 -16.23
CA GLU A 49 -27.77 27.07 -17.32
C GLU A 49 -27.44 25.65 -16.84
N LEU A 50 -27.21 25.44 -15.53
CA LEU A 50 -27.09 24.08 -14.97
C LEU A 50 -28.40 23.30 -15.10
N VAL A 51 -29.55 23.96 -15.02
CA VAL A 51 -30.89 23.35 -15.15
C VAL A 51 -31.44 23.52 -16.56
N THR A 52 -31.33 24.72 -17.11
CA THR A 52 -31.90 25.09 -18.41
C THR A 52 -31.06 24.64 -19.61
N GLY A 53 -29.80 24.24 -19.37
CA GLY A 53 -28.86 23.79 -20.39
C GLY A 53 -28.05 24.94 -21.01
N PHE A 54 -26.86 24.60 -21.49
CA PHE A 54 -25.97 25.55 -22.16
C PHE A 54 -26.22 25.55 -23.67
N LEU A 55 -26.57 26.72 -24.21
CA LEU A 55 -26.78 26.93 -25.64
C LEU A 55 -25.47 27.15 -26.42
N TRP A 56 -24.34 27.22 -25.73
CA TRP A 56 -23.05 27.67 -26.28
C TRP A 56 -21.93 26.70 -25.89
N THR A 57 -21.12 26.30 -26.88
CA THR A 57 -19.86 25.55 -26.71
C THR A 57 -18.64 26.48 -26.57
N VAL A 58 -18.85 27.80 -26.53
CA VAL A 58 -17.79 28.80 -26.56
C VAL A 58 -17.21 29.01 -25.16
N ARG A 59 -15.90 28.79 -25.00
CA ARG A 59 -15.17 29.13 -23.77
C ARG A 59 -15.10 30.65 -23.60
N VAL A 60 -15.99 31.19 -22.79
CA VAL A 60 -15.96 32.60 -22.39
C VAL A 60 -15.04 32.75 -21.16
N PRO A 61 -14.16 33.76 -21.11
CA PRO A 61 -13.39 34.06 -19.89
C PRO A 61 -14.32 34.23 -18.68
N GLY A 62 -14.01 33.57 -17.57
CA GLY A 62 -14.85 33.62 -16.36
C GLY A 62 -15.91 32.51 -16.27
N LEU A 63 -16.18 31.77 -17.35
CA LEU A 63 -17.14 30.67 -17.34
C LEU A 63 -16.78 29.59 -16.30
N PRO A 64 -15.52 29.11 -16.18
CA PRO A 64 -15.16 28.15 -15.13
C PRO A 64 -15.49 28.66 -13.72
N GLN A 65 -15.15 29.91 -13.40
CA GLN A 65 -15.41 30.50 -12.08
C GLN A 65 -16.91 30.69 -11.80
N TYR A 66 -17.68 31.05 -12.83
CA TYR A 66 -19.14 31.12 -12.74
C TYR A 66 -19.74 29.74 -12.45
N LEU A 67 -19.36 28.73 -13.23
CA LEU A 67 -19.81 27.34 -13.06
C LEU A 67 -19.46 26.80 -11.68
N GLU A 68 -18.24 27.05 -11.21
CA GLU A 68 -17.83 26.62 -9.88
C GLU A 68 -18.67 27.27 -8.78
N SER A 69 -18.90 28.58 -8.86
CA SER A 69 -19.67 29.33 -7.86
C SER A 69 -21.12 28.87 -7.81
N LEU A 70 -21.73 28.70 -8.98
CA LEU A 70 -23.10 28.22 -9.12
C LEU A 70 -23.24 26.76 -8.66
N THR A 71 -22.27 25.91 -8.98
CA THR A 71 -22.24 24.50 -8.53
C THR A 71 -22.10 24.41 -7.01
N LYS A 72 -21.23 25.21 -6.38
CA LYS A 72 -21.10 25.26 -4.90
C LYS A 72 -22.41 25.67 -4.24
N LEU A 73 -23.07 26.71 -4.78
CA LEU A 73 -24.38 27.14 -4.29
C LEU A 73 -25.43 26.03 -4.41
N THR A 74 -25.43 25.34 -5.55
CA THR A 74 -26.36 24.24 -5.85
C THR A 74 -26.14 23.06 -4.92
N ILE A 75 -24.90 22.61 -4.76
CA ILE A 75 -24.54 21.52 -3.85
C ILE A 75 -24.96 21.84 -2.42
N THR A 76 -24.72 23.07 -1.97
CA THR A 76 -25.12 23.50 -0.62
C THR A 76 -26.64 23.40 -0.47
N ALA A 77 -27.41 23.90 -1.44
CA ALA A 77 -28.87 23.82 -1.42
C ALA A 77 -29.38 22.36 -1.43
N VAL A 78 -28.77 21.49 -2.25
CA VAL A 78 -29.10 20.05 -2.30
C VAL A 78 -28.86 19.39 -0.93
N GLN A 79 -27.71 19.67 -0.31
CA GLN A 79 -27.35 19.12 0.98
C GLN A 79 -28.26 19.60 2.12
N THR A 80 -28.67 20.88 2.11
CA THR A 80 -29.60 21.42 3.10
C THR A 80 -30.96 20.71 3.04
N VAL A 81 -31.51 20.51 1.83
CA VAL A 81 -32.79 19.81 1.67
C VAL A 81 -32.67 18.35 2.10
N LEU A 82 -31.57 17.67 1.73
CA LEU A 82 -31.34 16.28 2.14
C LEU A 82 -31.24 16.12 3.67
N ALA A 83 -30.67 17.11 4.37
CA ALA A 83 -30.59 17.12 5.82
C ALA A 83 -31.95 17.35 6.49
N GLU A 84 -32.80 18.20 5.90
CA GLU A 84 -34.15 18.50 6.40
C GLU A 84 -35.16 17.38 6.16
N THR A 85 -35.09 16.69 5.01
CA THR A 85 -36.11 15.72 4.59
C THR A 85 -35.77 14.25 4.86
N GLY A 86 -34.64 13.98 5.51
CA GLY A 86 -34.19 12.60 5.77
C GLY A 86 -33.96 11.77 4.50
N GLY A 87 -33.63 12.41 3.37
CA GLY A 87 -33.29 11.75 2.11
C GLY A 87 -34.36 11.79 1.00
N GLN A 88 -35.46 12.51 1.15
CA GLN A 88 -36.46 12.69 0.08
C GLN A 88 -36.10 13.90 -0.81
N THR A 89 -35.95 13.68 -2.13
CA THR A 89 -35.46 14.67 -3.11
C THR A 89 -36.54 15.52 -3.79
N ARG A 90 -37.79 15.50 -3.30
CA ARG A 90 -38.95 16.06 -4.03
C ARG A 90 -38.93 17.58 -4.26
N ASP A 91 -38.17 18.35 -3.48
CA ASP A 91 -38.15 19.81 -3.54
C ASP A 91 -36.83 20.43 -4.05
N VAL A 92 -35.93 19.61 -4.62
CA VAL A 92 -34.63 20.09 -5.12
C VAL A 92 -34.70 20.36 -6.63
N PRO A 93 -34.29 21.56 -7.11
CA PRO A 93 -34.37 21.91 -8.53
C PRO A 93 -33.42 21.10 -9.44
N ILE A 94 -32.36 20.51 -8.87
CA ILE A 94 -31.39 19.69 -9.59
C ILE A 94 -30.75 18.66 -8.65
N THR A 95 -30.48 17.46 -9.15
CA THR A 95 -29.91 16.34 -8.37
C THR A 95 -28.40 16.18 -8.60
N PHE A 96 -27.71 15.44 -7.72
CA PHE A 96 -26.30 15.07 -7.95
C PHE A 96 -26.10 14.30 -9.25
N SER A 97 -27.04 13.40 -9.61
CA SER A 97 -27.01 12.67 -10.88
C SER A 97 -26.98 13.63 -12.08
N GLN A 98 -27.84 14.65 -12.09
CA GLN A 98 -27.86 15.67 -13.15
C GLN A 98 -26.56 16.50 -13.21
N LEU A 99 -25.99 16.87 -12.06
CA LEU A 99 -24.71 17.59 -12.02
C LEU A 99 -23.54 16.75 -12.58
N LEU A 100 -23.54 15.44 -12.33
CA LEU A 100 -22.53 14.51 -12.88
C LEU A 100 -22.63 14.35 -14.40
N GLN A 101 -23.81 14.54 -14.98
CA GLN A 101 -24.01 14.51 -16.44
C GLN A 101 -23.65 15.84 -17.14
N SER A 102 -23.21 16.86 -16.38
CA SER A 102 -22.76 18.13 -16.95
C SER A 102 -21.61 17.90 -17.94
N PRO A 103 -21.56 18.60 -19.09
CA PRO A 103 -20.43 18.50 -20.02
C PRO A 103 -19.16 19.15 -19.48
N PHE A 104 -19.25 19.97 -18.44
CA PHE A 104 -18.13 20.74 -17.87
C PHE A 104 -17.44 19.99 -16.72
N PRO A 105 -16.13 19.73 -16.80
CA PRO A 105 -15.39 19.04 -15.75
C PRO A 105 -15.39 19.83 -14.43
N GLU A 106 -15.47 21.16 -14.45
CA GLU A 106 -15.51 22.00 -13.24
C GLU A 106 -16.73 21.67 -12.36
N VAL A 107 -17.89 21.45 -13.00
CA VAL A 107 -19.14 21.05 -12.32
C VAL A 107 -19.02 19.63 -11.77
N ARG A 108 -18.53 18.70 -12.61
CA ARG A 108 -18.35 17.29 -12.23
C ARG A 108 -17.35 17.14 -11.08
N LEU A 109 -16.23 17.85 -11.13
CA LEU A 109 -15.15 17.79 -10.14
C LEU A 109 -15.62 18.23 -8.75
N LEU A 110 -16.37 19.35 -8.67
CA LEU A 110 -16.95 19.83 -7.41
C LEU A 110 -18.00 18.86 -6.87
N THR A 111 -18.82 18.31 -7.75
CA THR A 111 -19.85 17.32 -7.41
C THR A 111 -19.22 16.06 -6.83
N LEU A 112 -18.25 15.47 -7.55
CA LEU A 112 -17.49 14.30 -7.11
C LEU A 112 -16.70 14.58 -5.82
N GLY A 113 -16.10 15.76 -5.70
CA GLY A 113 -15.40 16.19 -4.49
C GLY A 113 -16.32 16.25 -3.26
N THR A 114 -17.56 16.68 -3.46
CA THR A 114 -18.58 16.73 -2.41
C THR A 114 -19.05 15.33 -2.02
N LEU A 115 -19.34 14.48 -3.01
CA LEU A 115 -19.73 13.08 -2.77
C LEU A 115 -18.64 12.32 -2.00
N LEU A 116 -17.36 12.58 -2.29
CA LEU A 116 -16.23 12.02 -1.52
C LEU A 116 -16.16 12.53 -0.07
N LYS A 117 -16.42 13.82 0.17
CA LYS A 117 -16.36 14.41 1.53
C LYS A 117 -17.55 13.94 2.41
N GLY A 118 -18.76 13.84 1.83
CA GLY A 118 -20.01 13.55 2.54
C GLY A 118 -20.49 12.09 2.43
N PHE A 119 -19.57 11.15 2.27
CA PHE A 119 -19.88 9.75 1.94
C PHE A 119 -20.66 9.05 3.07
N SER A 120 -21.99 8.93 2.95
CA SER A 120 -22.83 7.96 3.70
C SER A 120 -24.29 7.89 3.21
N SER A 121 -24.89 8.99 2.76
CA SER A 121 -26.29 9.01 2.26
C SER A 121 -26.45 9.51 0.83
N ALA A 122 -25.65 10.50 0.41
CA ALA A 122 -25.81 11.16 -0.89
C ALA A 122 -25.28 10.36 -2.10
N ALA A 123 -24.39 9.39 -1.88
CA ALA A 123 -23.79 8.57 -2.93
C ALA A 123 -24.51 7.22 -3.13
N SER A 124 -25.37 6.81 -2.19
CA SER A 124 -26.14 5.57 -2.31
C SER A 124 -27.14 5.70 -3.46
N GLY A 125 -27.12 4.74 -4.38
CA GLY A 125 -27.96 4.75 -5.58
C GLY A 125 -27.39 5.47 -6.80
N LEU A 126 -26.18 6.06 -6.73
CA LEU A 126 -25.49 6.66 -7.89
C LEU A 126 -24.55 5.69 -8.64
N GLY A 127 -24.64 4.38 -8.34
CA GLY A 127 -23.72 3.37 -8.89
C GLY A 127 -23.73 3.33 -10.42
N GLU A 128 -24.93 3.35 -11.02
CA GLU A 128 -25.13 3.29 -12.46
C GLU A 128 -24.51 4.51 -13.16
N GLU A 129 -24.78 5.70 -12.64
CA GLU A 129 -24.25 6.95 -13.22
C GLU A 129 -22.73 7.04 -13.08
N LEU A 130 -22.17 6.59 -11.95
CA LEU A 130 -20.72 6.58 -11.75
C LEU A 130 -20.03 5.59 -12.69
N LEU A 131 -20.61 4.41 -12.94
CA LEU A 131 -20.08 3.45 -13.90
C LEU A 131 -20.11 3.99 -15.33
N LEU A 132 -21.26 4.55 -15.75
CA LEU A 132 -21.38 5.17 -17.07
C LEU A 132 -20.39 6.33 -17.26
N LEU A 133 -20.19 7.13 -16.21
CA LEU A 133 -19.26 8.25 -16.22
C LEU A 133 -17.80 7.74 -16.26
N ALA A 134 -17.45 6.70 -15.49
CA ALA A 134 -16.12 6.11 -15.49
C ALA A 134 -15.68 5.67 -16.90
N MET A 135 -16.59 5.11 -17.71
CA MET A 135 -16.27 4.64 -19.06
C MET A 135 -16.08 5.77 -20.09
N LYS A 136 -16.56 6.98 -19.80
CA LYS A 136 -16.58 8.11 -20.76
C LYS A 136 -15.75 9.31 -20.32
N GLU A 137 -15.34 9.36 -19.06
CA GLU A 137 -14.67 10.52 -18.48
C GLU A 137 -13.27 10.70 -19.08
N ALA A 138 -13.04 11.87 -19.68
CA ALA A 138 -11.75 12.24 -20.28
C ALA A 138 -10.89 13.06 -19.31
N HIS A 139 -11.48 13.68 -18.29
CA HIS A 139 -10.76 14.50 -17.33
C HIS A 139 -10.13 13.62 -16.23
N PRO A 140 -8.78 13.58 -16.10
CA PRO A 140 -8.10 12.60 -15.25
C PRO A 140 -8.44 12.74 -13.76
N GLU A 141 -8.61 13.97 -13.25
CA GLU A 141 -8.99 14.16 -11.83
C GLU A 141 -10.44 13.75 -11.56
N CYS A 142 -11.34 13.93 -12.54
CA CYS A 142 -12.72 13.48 -12.38
C CYS A 142 -12.76 11.96 -12.36
N PHE A 143 -12.04 11.33 -13.29
CA PHE A 143 -11.87 9.88 -13.35
C PHE A 143 -11.30 9.32 -12.04
N CYS A 144 -10.21 9.89 -11.54
CA CYS A 144 -9.63 9.51 -10.24
C CYS A 144 -10.65 9.59 -9.10
N LYS A 145 -11.44 10.68 -9.02
CA LYS A 145 -12.47 10.81 -7.98
C LYS A 145 -13.60 9.80 -8.14
N ILE A 146 -14.03 9.48 -9.36
CA ILE A 146 -15.04 8.45 -9.62
C ILE A 146 -14.56 7.10 -9.06
N LEU A 147 -13.32 6.70 -9.39
CA LEU A 147 -12.75 5.46 -8.87
C LEU A 147 -12.65 5.45 -7.33
N LYS A 148 -12.31 6.59 -6.71
CA LYS A 148 -12.30 6.72 -5.23
C LYS A 148 -13.69 6.57 -4.62
N ILE A 149 -14.73 7.07 -5.29
CA ILE A 149 -16.12 6.91 -4.85
C ILE A 149 -16.51 5.42 -4.96
N LEU A 150 -16.28 4.78 -6.11
CA LEU A 150 -16.55 3.36 -6.32
C LEU A 150 -15.80 2.48 -5.30
N TYR A 151 -14.54 2.82 -5.00
CA TYR A 151 -13.75 2.12 -3.97
C TYR A 151 -14.37 2.24 -2.58
N ARG A 152 -15.09 3.32 -2.26
CA ARG A 152 -15.76 3.49 -0.97
C ARG A 152 -17.15 2.85 -0.92
N MET A 153 -17.82 2.69 -2.07
CA MET A 153 -19.13 2.03 -2.17
C MET A 153 -19.02 0.53 -1.89
N ASP A 154 -20.11 -0.09 -1.42
CA ASP A 154 -20.19 -1.55 -1.34
C ASP A 154 -20.22 -2.14 -2.77
N PRO A 155 -19.28 -3.03 -3.16
CA PRO A 155 -19.32 -3.71 -4.45
C PRO A 155 -20.65 -4.38 -4.76
N ARG A 156 -21.42 -4.80 -3.74
CA ARG A 156 -22.76 -5.39 -3.92
C ARG A 156 -23.75 -4.43 -4.60
N GLU A 157 -23.58 -3.13 -4.39
CA GLU A 157 -24.51 -2.11 -4.90
C GLU A 157 -24.29 -1.80 -6.38
N TRP A 158 -23.03 -1.81 -6.85
CA TRP A 158 -22.68 -1.32 -8.19
C TRP A 158 -22.07 -2.39 -9.10
N LEU A 159 -21.37 -3.40 -8.58
CA LEU A 159 -20.67 -4.38 -9.43
C LEU A 159 -21.62 -5.20 -10.33
N PRO A 160 -22.83 -5.63 -9.88
CA PRO A 160 -23.79 -6.29 -10.77
C PRO A 160 -24.31 -5.37 -11.89
N GLN A 161 -24.24 -4.05 -11.70
CA GLN A 161 -24.68 -3.08 -12.69
C GLN A 161 -23.70 -2.92 -13.85
N THR A 162 -22.47 -3.45 -13.77
CA THR A 162 -21.50 -3.32 -14.88
C THR A 162 -22.01 -3.96 -16.17
N GLU A 163 -22.68 -5.11 -16.06
CA GLU A 163 -23.20 -5.84 -17.22
C GLU A 163 -24.40 -5.11 -17.84
N LEU A 164 -25.25 -4.52 -17.00
CA LEU A 164 -26.44 -3.78 -17.42
C LEU A 164 -26.10 -2.41 -18.00
N CYS A 165 -25.22 -1.65 -17.36
CA CYS A 165 -24.98 -0.24 -17.66
C CYS A 165 -23.85 -0.02 -18.66
N VAL A 166 -22.79 -0.83 -18.60
CA VAL A 166 -21.59 -0.65 -19.44
C VAL A 166 -21.27 -1.84 -20.33
N HIS A 167 -22.14 -2.85 -20.36
CA HIS A 167 -22.01 -4.06 -21.18
C HIS A 167 -20.69 -4.82 -20.96
N LEU A 168 -20.13 -4.72 -19.75
CA LEU A 168 -18.99 -5.50 -19.31
C LEU A 168 -19.45 -6.47 -18.25
N THR A 169 -19.18 -7.75 -18.46
CA THR A 169 -19.29 -8.72 -17.38
C THR A 169 -18.43 -8.25 -16.21
N PRO A 170 -18.81 -8.59 -14.98
CA PRO A 170 -18.02 -8.19 -13.83
C PRO A 170 -16.53 -8.61 -13.93
N LYS A 171 -16.23 -9.71 -14.62
CA LYS A 171 -14.86 -10.18 -14.92
C LYS A 171 -14.14 -9.28 -15.93
N GLU A 172 -14.79 -8.90 -17.02
CA GLU A 172 -14.22 -7.97 -18.01
C GLU A 172 -13.96 -6.59 -17.40
N PHE A 173 -14.85 -6.13 -16.50
CA PHE A 173 -14.65 -4.90 -15.74
C PHE A 173 -13.39 -4.99 -14.85
N LEU A 174 -13.15 -6.13 -14.20
CA LEU A 174 -11.93 -6.36 -13.43
C LEU A 174 -10.67 -6.25 -14.29
N ILE A 175 -10.66 -6.88 -15.48
CA ILE A 175 -9.54 -6.81 -16.42
C ILE A 175 -9.30 -5.35 -16.85
N TRP A 176 -10.36 -4.63 -17.20
CA TRP A 176 -10.28 -3.21 -17.55
C TRP A 176 -9.65 -2.36 -16.43
N MET A 177 -10.02 -2.61 -15.16
CA MET A 177 -9.39 -1.91 -14.02
C MET A 177 -7.93 -2.29 -13.81
N MET A 178 -7.56 -3.56 -14.04
CA MET A 178 -6.16 -3.99 -13.98
C MET A 178 -5.32 -3.31 -15.05
N ASP A 179 -5.85 -3.16 -16.26
CA ASP A 179 -5.18 -2.44 -17.34
C ASP A 179 -4.93 -0.98 -16.95
N ILE A 180 -5.89 -0.33 -16.29
CA ILE A 180 -5.69 1.02 -15.74
C ILE A 180 -4.66 1.02 -14.60
N ALA A 181 -4.65 0.02 -13.72
CA ALA A 181 -3.66 -0.06 -12.64
C ALA A 181 -2.24 -0.39 -13.15
N SER A 182 -2.13 -0.97 -14.34
CA SER A 182 -0.86 -1.29 -15.00
C SER A 182 -0.25 -0.10 -15.74
N ASN A 183 -1.11 0.84 -16.16
CA ASN A 183 -0.74 2.02 -16.91
C ASN A 183 -0.73 3.24 -15.97
N ASP A 184 0.21 4.15 -16.17
CA ASP A 184 0.39 5.39 -15.41
C ASP A 184 1.08 5.29 -14.03
N ARG A 185 2.06 6.16 -13.81
CA ARG A 185 2.65 6.45 -12.48
C ARG A 185 1.88 7.58 -11.80
N SER A 186 0.55 7.48 -11.79
CA SER A 186 -0.35 8.55 -11.34
C SER A 186 -1.19 8.13 -10.14
N GLU A 187 -1.89 9.07 -9.53
CA GLU A 187 -2.84 8.77 -8.46
C GLU A 187 -3.97 7.81 -8.93
N ILE A 188 -4.29 7.82 -10.23
CA ILE A 188 -5.28 6.91 -10.83
C ILE A 188 -4.83 5.46 -10.65
N GLN A 189 -3.56 5.15 -10.93
CA GLN A 189 -3.00 3.81 -10.74
C GLN A 189 -3.19 3.31 -9.31
N SER A 190 -2.86 4.15 -8.33
CA SER A 190 -2.95 3.80 -6.92
C SER A 190 -4.40 3.55 -6.46
N VAL A 191 -5.37 4.28 -7.00
CA VAL A 191 -6.79 4.07 -6.70
C VAL A 191 -7.33 2.83 -7.43
N SER A 192 -6.94 2.63 -8.69
CA SER A 192 -7.31 1.45 -9.48
C SER A 192 -6.80 0.17 -8.82
N LEU A 193 -5.55 0.15 -8.32
CA LEU A 193 -5.01 -1.01 -7.60
C LEU A 193 -5.86 -1.37 -6.37
N ARG A 194 -6.26 -0.37 -5.56
CA ARG A 194 -7.12 -0.56 -4.39
C ARG A 194 -8.49 -1.10 -4.79
N LEU A 195 -9.10 -0.51 -5.82
CA LEU A 195 -10.42 -0.93 -6.32
C LEU A 195 -10.40 -2.35 -6.87
N THR A 196 -9.43 -2.67 -7.73
CA THR A 196 -9.17 -4.01 -8.27
C THR A 196 -9.05 -5.04 -7.15
N SER A 197 -8.25 -4.73 -6.12
CA SER A 197 -8.03 -5.64 -4.98
C SER A 197 -9.30 -5.85 -4.17
N ARG A 198 -10.10 -4.79 -3.96
CA ARG A 198 -11.41 -4.88 -3.28
C ARG A 198 -12.40 -5.73 -4.07
N VAL A 199 -12.42 -5.60 -5.40
CA VAL A 199 -13.29 -6.40 -6.28
C VAL A 199 -12.86 -7.87 -6.30
N ILE A 200 -11.56 -8.17 -6.36
CA ILE A 200 -11.05 -9.55 -6.23
C ILE A 200 -11.47 -10.17 -4.90
N ALA A 201 -11.26 -9.46 -3.78
CA ALA A 201 -11.65 -9.95 -2.47
C ALA A 201 -13.16 -10.25 -2.40
N TYR A 202 -13.97 -9.36 -2.98
CA TYR A 202 -15.41 -9.56 -3.08
C TYR A 202 -15.79 -10.81 -3.89
N TYR A 203 -15.15 -11.04 -5.05
CA TYR A 203 -15.39 -12.25 -5.85
C TYR A 203 -15.12 -13.53 -5.09
N LEU A 204 -13.95 -13.61 -4.44
CA LEU A 204 -13.53 -14.81 -3.75
C LEU A 204 -14.40 -15.11 -2.53
N GLN A 205 -14.90 -14.07 -1.85
CA GLN A 205 -15.80 -14.23 -0.71
C GLN A 205 -17.24 -14.61 -1.11
N THR A 206 -17.68 -14.24 -2.31
CA THR A 206 -19.11 -14.36 -2.71
C THR A 206 -19.34 -15.48 -3.74
N CYS A 207 -18.31 -15.97 -4.42
CA CYS A 207 -18.44 -16.90 -5.54
C CYS A 207 -17.41 -18.05 -5.44
N GLU A 208 -17.50 -18.88 -4.41
CA GLU A 208 -16.58 -20.01 -4.19
C GLU A 208 -16.46 -20.95 -5.42
N GLU A 209 -17.56 -21.20 -6.13
CA GLU A 209 -17.59 -22.04 -7.34
C GLU A 209 -16.84 -21.45 -8.55
N LYS A 210 -16.46 -20.17 -8.50
CA LYS A 210 -15.81 -19.43 -9.60
C LYS A 210 -14.33 -19.15 -9.37
N ARG A 211 -13.72 -19.70 -8.31
CA ARG A 211 -12.31 -19.44 -7.97
C ARG A 211 -11.36 -19.75 -9.14
N ASP A 212 -11.54 -20.90 -9.80
CA ASP A 212 -10.70 -21.31 -10.93
C ASP A 212 -10.90 -20.43 -12.18
N SER A 213 -12.04 -19.75 -12.27
CA SER A 213 -12.37 -18.90 -13.41
C SER A 213 -11.60 -17.58 -13.43
N ILE A 214 -11.02 -17.18 -12.28
CA ILE A 214 -10.26 -15.93 -12.14
C ILE A 214 -8.76 -16.14 -11.85
N THR A 215 -8.25 -17.37 -11.95
CA THR A 215 -6.83 -17.69 -11.72
C THR A 215 -5.85 -16.83 -12.52
N PRO A 216 -6.02 -16.59 -13.84
CA PRO A 216 -5.08 -15.74 -14.57
C PRO A 216 -5.14 -14.27 -14.10
N GLU A 217 -6.32 -13.79 -13.72
CA GLU A 217 -6.50 -12.44 -13.16
C GLU A 217 -5.85 -12.32 -11.77
N LEU A 218 -5.92 -13.35 -10.94
CA LEU A 218 -5.20 -13.39 -9.65
C LEU A 218 -3.69 -13.28 -9.86
N LYS A 219 -3.14 -14.01 -10.85
CA LYS A 219 -1.72 -13.92 -11.18
C LYS A 219 -1.33 -12.53 -11.66
N GLN A 220 -2.13 -11.92 -12.54
CA GLN A 220 -1.92 -10.54 -13.00
C GLN A 220 -1.98 -9.54 -11.84
N TRP A 221 -2.92 -9.71 -10.91
CA TRP A 221 -3.04 -8.87 -9.72
C TRP A 221 -1.82 -8.94 -8.81
N VAL A 222 -1.27 -10.14 -8.57
CA VAL A 222 -0.02 -10.31 -7.81
C VAL A 222 1.12 -9.53 -8.47
N GLN A 223 1.26 -9.65 -9.79
CA GLN A 223 2.28 -8.91 -10.53
C GLN A 223 2.10 -7.39 -10.40
N LEU A 224 0.86 -6.87 -10.42
CA LEU A 224 0.60 -5.45 -10.23
C LEU A 224 1.02 -4.96 -8.83
N ILE A 225 0.81 -5.76 -7.79
CA ILE A 225 1.28 -5.43 -6.43
C ILE A 225 2.80 -5.43 -6.39
N VAL A 226 3.44 -6.47 -6.93
CA VAL A 226 4.91 -6.58 -6.97
C VAL A 226 5.52 -5.36 -7.67
N LEU A 227 5.00 -4.99 -8.85
CA LEU A 227 5.44 -3.81 -9.57
C LEU A 227 5.25 -2.53 -8.75
N SER A 228 4.14 -2.41 -8.03
CA SER A 228 3.79 -1.23 -7.22
C SER A 228 4.70 -1.02 -5.99
N CYS A 229 5.47 -2.03 -5.59
CA CYS A 229 6.39 -1.95 -4.44
C CYS A 229 7.78 -1.43 -4.79
N GLY A 230 8.11 -1.23 -6.08
CA GLY A 230 9.45 -0.84 -6.50
C GLY A 230 9.87 0.56 -6.00
N ASP A 231 11.12 0.70 -5.55
CA ASP A 231 11.64 1.96 -4.97
C ASP A 231 11.70 3.14 -5.95
N SER A 232 11.71 2.86 -7.26
CA SER A 232 11.67 3.88 -8.30
C SER A 232 10.27 4.50 -8.52
N LEU A 233 9.25 3.98 -7.84
CA LEU A 233 7.87 4.45 -7.97
C LEU A 233 7.53 5.54 -6.95
N PRO A 234 6.50 6.36 -7.25
CA PRO A 234 6.00 7.35 -6.30
C PRO A 234 5.52 6.69 -4.99
N MET A 235 5.71 7.40 -3.88
CA MET A 235 5.18 7.06 -2.55
C MET A 235 3.76 6.51 -2.56
N ASN A 236 2.86 7.15 -3.32
CA ASN A 236 1.45 6.78 -3.39
C ASN A 236 1.21 5.36 -3.92
N SER A 237 2.05 4.88 -4.84
CA SER A 237 1.97 3.53 -5.38
C SER A 237 2.38 2.50 -4.31
N ARG A 238 3.45 2.77 -3.57
CA ARG A 238 3.90 1.91 -2.45
C ARG A 238 2.90 1.89 -1.29
N LEU A 239 2.34 3.05 -0.94
CA LEU A 239 1.24 3.14 0.04
C LEU A 239 0.02 2.33 -0.40
N ALA A 240 -0.38 2.43 -1.66
CA ALA A 240 -1.51 1.64 -2.18
C ALA A 240 -1.24 0.14 -2.08
N ALA A 241 -0.02 -0.31 -2.40
CA ALA A 241 0.37 -1.71 -2.25
C ALA A 241 0.31 -2.16 -0.77
N ALA A 242 0.81 -1.36 0.17
CA ALA A 242 0.75 -1.65 1.60
C ALA A 242 -0.69 -1.75 2.13
N GLU A 243 -1.56 -0.82 1.76
CA GLU A 243 -2.98 -0.83 2.14
C GLU A 243 -3.73 -2.03 1.53
N VAL A 244 -3.41 -2.38 0.28
CA VAL A 244 -3.96 -3.57 -0.38
C VAL A 244 -3.52 -4.85 0.31
N LEU A 245 -2.23 -5.00 0.61
CA LEU A 245 -1.70 -6.16 1.32
C LEU A 245 -2.37 -6.29 2.70
N THR A 246 -2.52 -5.18 3.43
CA THR A 246 -3.20 -5.14 4.72
C THR A 246 -4.66 -5.60 4.61
N SER A 247 -5.45 -4.94 3.75
CA SER A 247 -6.89 -5.24 3.61
C SER A 247 -7.17 -6.65 3.07
N THR A 248 -6.21 -7.26 2.37
CA THR A 248 -6.36 -8.60 1.80
C THR A 248 -5.58 -9.69 2.56
N THR A 249 -4.91 -9.33 3.66
CA THR A 249 -4.09 -10.25 4.48
C THR A 249 -4.85 -11.51 4.89
N PRO A 250 -6.06 -11.44 5.47
CA PRO A 250 -6.79 -12.64 5.91
C PRO A 250 -7.09 -13.61 4.78
N LEU A 251 -7.25 -13.08 3.56
CA LEU A 251 -7.69 -13.84 2.40
C LEU A 251 -6.53 -14.52 1.67
N PHE A 252 -5.38 -13.85 1.54
CA PHE A 252 -4.26 -14.32 0.71
C PHE A 252 -2.98 -14.64 1.47
N LEU A 253 -2.68 -13.92 2.55
CA LEU A 253 -1.38 -14.05 3.22
C LEU A 253 -1.42 -15.05 4.37
N THR A 254 -2.54 -15.13 5.09
CA THR A 254 -2.65 -15.95 6.31
C THR A 254 -3.73 -17.02 6.24
N ASN A 255 -4.42 -17.16 5.11
CA ASN A 255 -5.51 -18.13 4.98
C ASN A 255 -4.98 -19.56 5.22
N PRO A 256 -5.58 -20.36 6.12
CA PRO A 256 -5.18 -21.75 6.35
C PRO A 256 -5.23 -22.63 5.10
N CYS A 257 -6.08 -22.27 4.13
CA CYS A 257 -6.20 -22.90 2.83
C CYS A 257 -5.78 -21.89 1.74
N PRO A 258 -4.48 -21.85 1.36
CA PRO A 258 -3.96 -20.86 0.42
C PRO A 258 -4.79 -20.74 -0.85
N ILE A 259 -5.11 -19.49 -1.22
CA ILE A 259 -5.88 -19.20 -2.43
C ILE A 259 -4.98 -19.21 -3.66
N LEU A 260 -3.80 -18.62 -3.52
CA LEU A 260 -2.79 -18.46 -4.55
C LEU A 260 -1.83 -19.66 -4.56
N GLU A 261 -1.07 -19.78 -5.64
CA GLU A 261 0.10 -20.65 -5.66
C GLU A 261 1.15 -20.18 -4.64
N LEU A 262 2.01 -21.10 -4.22
CA LEU A 262 3.04 -20.79 -3.21
C LEU A 262 3.97 -19.66 -3.67
N GLU A 263 4.39 -19.67 -4.95
CA GLU A 263 5.29 -18.66 -5.50
C GLU A 263 4.66 -17.26 -5.46
N ASP A 264 3.38 -17.16 -5.83
CA ASP A 264 2.62 -15.90 -5.80
C ASP A 264 2.40 -15.41 -4.35
N THR A 265 2.09 -16.33 -3.43
CA THR A 265 1.94 -16.00 -2.00
C THR A 265 3.24 -15.48 -1.41
N LEU A 266 4.36 -16.13 -1.73
CA LEU A 266 5.70 -15.71 -1.32
C LEU A 266 6.11 -14.38 -1.96
N ALA A 267 5.71 -14.10 -3.20
CA ALA A 267 5.93 -12.80 -3.82
C ALA A 267 5.21 -11.67 -3.07
N LEU A 268 3.97 -11.89 -2.62
CA LEU A 268 3.26 -10.91 -1.79
C LEU A 268 3.93 -10.71 -0.42
N TRP A 269 4.38 -11.79 0.22
CA TRP A 269 5.17 -11.67 1.46
C TRP A 269 6.49 -10.92 1.24
N ARG A 270 7.16 -11.14 0.10
CA ARG A 270 8.35 -10.38 -0.27
C ARG A 270 8.03 -8.89 -0.42
N CYS A 271 6.87 -8.53 -0.97
CA CYS A 271 6.40 -7.15 -1.03
C CYS A 271 6.28 -6.53 0.37
N VAL A 272 5.68 -7.23 1.34
CA VAL A 272 5.59 -6.76 2.73
C VAL A 272 6.98 -6.48 3.30
N LEU A 273 7.92 -7.40 3.11
CA LEU A 273 9.30 -7.26 3.59
C LEU A 273 10.04 -6.08 2.93
N ILE A 274 9.80 -5.82 1.65
CA ILE A 274 10.35 -4.66 0.92
C ILE A 274 9.76 -3.36 1.48
N LEU A 275 8.44 -3.28 1.65
CA LEU A 275 7.77 -2.05 2.11
C LEU A 275 8.12 -1.70 3.56
N LEU A 276 8.37 -2.68 4.43
CA LEU A 276 8.89 -2.47 5.79
C LEU A 276 10.28 -1.85 5.83
N GLN A 277 11.05 -1.98 4.74
CA GLN A 277 12.38 -1.39 4.54
C GLN A 277 12.32 -0.16 3.62
N SER A 278 11.13 0.40 3.38
CA SER A 278 11.00 1.64 2.60
C SER A 278 11.62 2.81 3.36
N GLU A 279 12.25 3.75 2.66
CA GLU A 279 12.76 5.00 3.26
C GLU A 279 11.63 5.88 3.84
N GLU A 280 10.42 5.75 3.29
CA GLU A 280 9.26 6.58 3.65
C GLU A 280 8.54 6.02 4.89
N GLN A 281 8.51 6.81 5.97
CA GLN A 281 7.89 6.40 7.23
C GLN A 281 6.42 5.98 7.06
N ALA A 282 5.63 6.71 6.26
CA ALA A 282 4.22 6.37 6.07
C ALA A 282 4.03 5.01 5.37
N VAL A 283 4.95 4.63 4.48
CA VAL A 283 4.93 3.30 3.84
C VAL A 283 5.27 2.22 4.86
N ARG A 284 6.29 2.45 5.71
CA ARG A 284 6.65 1.52 6.79
C ARG A 284 5.51 1.33 7.79
N ASP A 285 4.84 2.41 8.17
CA ASP A 285 3.69 2.38 9.09
C ASP A 285 2.53 1.57 8.48
N ALA A 286 2.20 1.81 7.21
CA ALA A 286 1.17 1.05 6.51
C ALA A 286 1.53 -0.43 6.33
N ALA A 287 2.79 -0.76 6.04
CA ALA A 287 3.24 -2.15 5.91
C ALA A 287 3.29 -2.87 7.27
N THR A 288 3.55 -2.14 8.36
CA THR A 288 3.46 -2.67 9.72
C THR A 288 2.03 -3.10 10.04
N GLU A 289 1.02 -2.38 9.54
CA GLU A 289 -0.39 -2.75 9.70
C GLU A 289 -0.68 -4.15 9.10
N THR A 290 -0.05 -4.49 7.97
CA THR A 290 -0.15 -5.84 7.37
C THR A 290 0.32 -6.91 8.35
N VAL A 291 1.47 -6.69 9.00
CA VAL A 291 2.04 -7.64 9.98
C VAL A 291 1.14 -7.76 11.21
N THR A 292 0.65 -6.65 11.74
CA THR A 292 -0.28 -6.67 12.88
C THR A 292 -1.59 -7.39 12.55
N THR A 293 -2.12 -7.16 11.35
CA THR A 293 -3.30 -7.86 10.84
C THR A 293 -3.03 -9.34 10.66
N ALA A 294 -1.85 -9.71 10.19
CA ALA A 294 -1.44 -11.10 10.03
C ALA A 294 -1.32 -11.80 11.39
N MET A 295 -0.81 -11.14 12.43
CA MET A 295 -0.69 -11.68 13.79
C MET A 295 -2.03 -11.78 14.52
N SER A 296 -3.02 -10.94 14.18
CA SER A 296 -4.35 -11.01 14.79
C SER A 296 -5.20 -12.17 14.30
N GLN A 297 -4.74 -12.92 13.28
CA GLN A 297 -5.48 -14.05 12.74
C GLN A 297 -5.40 -15.25 13.70
N GLU A 298 -6.49 -16.02 13.78
CA GLU A 298 -6.62 -17.12 14.74
C GLU A 298 -5.50 -18.17 14.60
N ASN A 299 -5.06 -18.43 13.37
CA ASN A 299 -4.05 -19.44 13.05
C ASN A 299 -2.60 -18.98 13.32
N THR A 300 -2.35 -17.70 13.52
CA THR A 300 -1.01 -17.11 13.73
C THR A 300 -0.88 -16.46 15.12
N CYS A 301 -1.99 -16.17 15.79
CA CYS A 301 -2.03 -15.49 17.10
C CYS A 301 -1.29 -16.26 18.21
N GLN A 302 -1.26 -17.59 18.16
CA GLN A 302 -0.59 -18.41 19.18
C GLN A 302 0.94 -18.45 19.04
N SER A 303 1.48 -18.14 17.86
CA SER A 303 2.92 -18.24 17.62
C SER A 303 3.69 -16.96 18.00
N THR A 304 2.97 -15.87 18.33
CA THR A 304 3.56 -14.60 18.71
C THR A 304 2.90 -14.05 19.97
N GLU A 305 3.63 -13.98 21.09
CA GLU A 305 3.18 -13.38 22.37
C GLU A 305 2.88 -11.86 22.28
N PHE A 306 2.87 -11.30 21.08
CA PHE A 306 2.97 -9.88 20.78
C PHE A 306 1.72 -9.28 20.10
N ALA A 307 0.61 -10.02 20.01
CA ALA A 307 -0.64 -9.57 19.34
C ALA A 307 -1.22 -8.24 19.87
N PHE A 308 -0.68 -7.67 20.96
CA PHE A 308 -1.12 -6.42 21.59
C PHE A 308 0.00 -5.39 21.85
N CYS A 309 1.22 -5.62 21.36
CA CYS A 309 2.32 -4.67 21.56
C CYS A 309 2.39 -3.64 20.42
N GLN A 310 2.84 -2.41 20.73
CA GLN A 310 3.18 -1.44 19.69
C GLN A 310 4.41 -1.96 18.93
N VAL A 311 4.23 -2.26 17.65
CA VAL A 311 5.29 -2.81 16.79
C VAL A 311 5.85 -1.67 15.95
N ASP A 312 7.16 -1.42 16.06
CA ASP A 312 7.86 -0.56 15.09
C ASP A 312 8.27 -1.38 13.84
N ALA A 313 8.62 -0.70 12.74
CA ALA A 313 8.94 -1.36 11.48
C ALA A 313 10.08 -2.40 11.58
N SER A 314 11.05 -2.19 12.48
CA SER A 314 12.18 -3.11 12.66
C SER A 314 11.76 -4.40 13.36
N ILE A 315 10.87 -4.30 14.35
CA ILE A 315 10.24 -5.44 15.02
C ILE A 315 9.26 -6.13 14.07
N ALA A 316 8.49 -5.35 13.30
CA ALA A 316 7.55 -5.86 12.29
C ALA A 316 8.26 -6.73 11.25
N LEU A 317 9.48 -6.35 10.83
CA LEU A 317 10.28 -7.15 9.89
C LEU A 317 10.62 -8.53 10.45
N ALA A 318 11.05 -8.61 11.71
CA ALA A 318 11.32 -9.89 12.37
C ALA A 318 10.04 -10.72 12.56
N LEU A 319 8.94 -10.08 12.95
CA LEU A 319 7.65 -10.75 13.15
C LEU A 319 7.05 -11.26 11.83
N ALA A 320 7.16 -10.50 10.73
CA ALA A 320 6.72 -10.93 9.41
C ALA A 320 7.43 -12.23 8.98
N LEU A 321 8.74 -12.32 9.21
CA LEU A 321 9.53 -13.51 8.93
C LEU A 321 9.14 -14.70 9.82
N ALA A 322 8.86 -14.46 11.10
CA ALA A 322 8.37 -15.49 12.01
C ALA A 322 7.01 -16.04 11.55
N VAL A 323 6.05 -15.15 11.30
CA VAL A 323 4.71 -15.50 10.81
C VAL A 323 4.80 -16.27 9.49
N LEU A 324 5.64 -15.83 8.54
CA LEU A 324 5.83 -16.54 7.28
C LEU A 324 6.38 -17.97 7.49
N CYS A 325 7.36 -18.13 8.38
CA CYS A 325 7.89 -19.45 8.70
C CYS A 325 6.83 -20.37 9.31
N ASP A 326 6.01 -19.85 10.22
CA ASP A 326 4.91 -20.60 10.84
C ASP A 326 3.84 -20.98 9.80
N LEU A 327 3.47 -20.06 8.90
CA LEU A 327 2.51 -20.31 7.83
C LEU A 327 3.00 -21.39 6.85
N LEU A 328 4.28 -21.37 6.48
CA LEU A 328 4.88 -22.41 5.64
C LEU A 328 4.80 -23.81 6.29
N GLN A 329 4.90 -23.89 7.61
CA GLN A 329 4.67 -25.13 8.34
C GLN A 329 3.19 -25.52 8.34
N GLN A 330 2.28 -24.57 8.58
CA GLN A 330 0.83 -24.81 8.59
C GLN A 330 0.31 -25.29 7.23
N TRP A 331 0.86 -24.76 6.14
CA TRP A 331 0.51 -25.14 4.77
C TRP A 331 1.19 -26.43 4.29
N ASP A 332 2.07 -27.04 5.10
CA ASP A 332 2.93 -28.17 4.70
C ASP A 332 3.76 -27.85 3.44
N GLN A 333 4.15 -26.59 3.27
CA GLN A 333 4.90 -26.10 2.10
C GLN A 333 6.35 -25.74 2.44
N LEU A 334 6.84 -26.13 3.62
CA LEU A 334 8.17 -25.74 4.06
C LEU A 334 9.28 -26.21 3.10
N ALA A 335 9.13 -27.42 2.53
CA ALA A 335 10.09 -27.98 1.58
C ALA A 335 10.24 -27.14 0.30
N SER A 336 9.12 -26.59 -0.17
CA SER A 336 9.02 -25.81 -1.39
C SER A 336 9.36 -24.33 -1.14
N GLY A 337 9.01 -23.80 0.03
CA GLY A 337 9.26 -22.41 0.41
C GLY A 337 10.70 -22.12 0.83
N LEU A 338 11.38 -23.10 1.44
CA LEU A 338 12.73 -22.89 1.94
C LEU A 338 13.76 -22.47 0.85
N PRO A 339 13.82 -23.11 -0.33
CA PRO A 339 14.69 -22.66 -1.41
C PRO A 339 14.45 -21.19 -1.78
N VAL A 340 13.19 -20.74 -1.77
CA VAL A 340 12.83 -19.35 -2.10
C VAL A 340 13.35 -18.39 -1.02
N LEU A 341 13.15 -18.72 0.26
CA LEU A 341 13.68 -17.92 1.38
C LEU A 341 15.21 -17.86 1.38
N LEU A 342 15.88 -18.96 1.03
CA LEU A 342 17.34 -18.98 0.85
C LEU A 342 17.77 -18.12 -0.35
N GLY A 343 17.04 -18.13 -1.46
CA GLY A 343 17.26 -17.20 -2.57
C GLY A 343 17.21 -15.72 -2.12
N TRP A 344 16.20 -15.35 -1.32
CA TRP A 344 16.10 -14.00 -0.76
C TRP A 344 17.28 -13.63 0.15
N LEU A 345 17.79 -14.58 0.94
CA LEU A 345 18.97 -14.37 1.78
C LEU A 345 20.21 -14.06 0.95
N LEU A 346 20.32 -14.66 -0.23
CA LEU A 346 21.45 -14.50 -1.15
C LEU A 346 21.35 -13.25 -2.03
N GLY A 347 20.23 -12.54 -1.97
CA GLY A 347 19.96 -11.37 -2.80
C GLY A 347 19.49 -11.72 -4.21
N GLU A 348 18.85 -12.87 -4.40
CA GLU A 348 18.22 -13.20 -5.69
C GLU A 348 17.10 -12.17 -5.99
N GLY A 349 17.27 -11.42 -7.08
CA GLY A 349 16.40 -10.28 -7.45
C GLY A 349 16.97 -8.89 -7.13
N ASP A 350 18.09 -8.80 -6.41
CA ASP A 350 18.85 -7.56 -6.24
C ASP A 350 19.88 -7.48 -7.38
N ASP A 351 19.50 -6.92 -8.54
CA ASP A 351 20.37 -6.85 -9.72
C ASP A 351 21.70 -6.11 -9.44
N LEU A 352 22.75 -6.89 -9.14
CA LEU A 352 24.13 -6.42 -9.07
C LEU A 352 24.72 -6.07 -10.45
N MET A 353 24.07 -6.50 -11.55
CA MET A 353 24.53 -6.28 -12.94
C MET A 353 23.76 -5.20 -13.71
N GLY A 354 22.67 -4.66 -13.18
CA GLY A 354 21.88 -3.60 -13.83
C GLY A 354 22.44 -2.18 -13.69
N ARG A 355 23.54 -1.99 -12.94
CA ARG A 355 24.21 -0.70 -12.72
C ARG A 355 25.62 -0.63 -13.30
N VAL A 356 25.96 -1.54 -14.22
CA VAL A 356 27.16 -1.46 -15.05
C VAL A 356 26.68 -1.31 -16.49
N GLU A 357 26.73 -0.06 -16.98
CA GLU A 357 26.74 0.42 -18.38
C GLU A 357 25.79 1.61 -18.65
N SER A 358 26.29 2.80 -18.33
CA SER A 358 26.24 3.95 -19.25
C SER A 358 27.43 4.87 -18.95
N PRO A 359 28.45 4.94 -19.82
CA PRO A 359 29.60 5.83 -19.62
C PRO A 359 29.28 7.31 -19.93
N HIS A 360 27.99 7.71 -19.91
CA HIS A 360 27.53 9.05 -20.34
C HIS A 360 26.55 9.72 -19.35
N GLN A 361 26.64 9.44 -18.05
CA GLN A 361 26.18 10.40 -17.05
C GLN A 361 27.41 11.14 -16.54
N GLY A 362 27.44 12.44 -16.83
CA GLY A 362 28.54 13.33 -16.46
C GLY A 362 28.83 13.28 -14.97
N GLU A 363 30.07 13.60 -14.65
CA GLU A 363 30.59 13.86 -13.32
C GLU A 363 29.67 14.85 -12.56
N GLU A 364 28.64 14.35 -11.91
CA GLU A 364 28.01 15.04 -10.79
C GLU A 364 28.59 14.44 -9.52
N ASP A 365 29.32 15.29 -8.79
CA ASP A 365 29.86 15.06 -7.46
C ASP A 365 28.84 14.29 -6.60
N TYR A 366 29.10 13.00 -6.36
CA TYR A 366 28.40 12.20 -5.35
C TYR A 366 28.81 12.69 -3.95
N LEU A 367 28.22 13.82 -3.56
CA LEU A 367 28.36 14.43 -2.26
C LEU A 367 27.59 13.60 -1.23
N PHE A 368 28.20 12.53 -0.72
CA PHE A 368 27.80 11.76 0.48
C PHE A 368 26.32 11.92 0.88
N GLU A 369 25.42 11.25 0.16
CA GLU A 369 24.04 11.16 0.60
C GLU A 369 23.97 10.22 1.82
N LYS A 370 23.74 10.81 2.98
CA LYS A 370 23.50 10.15 4.28
C LYS A 370 22.40 9.06 4.22
N ALA A 371 21.64 8.99 3.13
CA ALA A 371 20.63 7.97 2.83
C ALA A 371 21.26 6.59 2.52
N GLU A 372 22.39 6.52 1.80
CA GLU A 372 22.94 5.23 1.36
C GLU A 372 23.45 4.38 2.53
N VAL A 373 23.99 4.99 3.59
CA VAL A 373 24.49 4.29 4.78
C VAL A 373 23.35 3.59 5.55
N ASN A 374 22.14 4.16 5.55
CA ASN A 374 21.00 3.58 6.24
C ASN A 374 20.45 2.35 5.49
N PHE A 375 20.43 2.40 4.15
CA PHE A 375 20.00 1.28 3.30
C PHE A 375 20.83 0.01 3.55
N TRP A 376 22.13 0.16 3.75
CA TRP A 376 23.03 -0.95 4.08
C TRP A 376 22.75 -1.58 5.44
N ALA A 377 22.45 -0.76 6.45
CA ALA A 377 22.11 -1.23 7.78
C ALA A 377 20.78 -2.02 7.78
N GLU A 378 19.78 -1.55 7.04
CA GLU A 378 18.49 -2.24 6.87
C GLU A 378 18.66 -3.57 6.15
N THR A 379 19.44 -3.58 5.06
CA THR A 379 19.76 -4.81 4.31
C THR A 379 20.41 -5.87 5.20
N LEU A 380 21.42 -5.48 6.00
CA LEU A 380 22.08 -6.41 6.92
C LEU A 380 21.16 -6.84 8.07
N THR A 381 20.24 -5.98 8.51
CA THR A 381 19.24 -6.31 9.52
C THR A 381 18.26 -7.36 9.00
N PHE A 382 17.79 -7.21 7.77
CA PHE A 382 16.98 -8.22 7.08
C PHE A 382 17.71 -9.57 6.99
N VAL A 383 18.97 -9.58 6.53
CA VAL A 383 19.80 -10.80 6.44
C VAL A 383 19.92 -11.49 7.80
N LYS A 384 20.19 -10.72 8.86
CA LYS A 384 20.29 -11.24 10.23
C LYS A 384 18.98 -11.86 10.71
N TYR A 385 17.84 -11.19 10.52
CA TYR A 385 16.55 -11.73 10.94
C TYR A 385 16.15 -12.96 10.13
N LEU A 386 16.29 -12.93 8.81
CA LEU A 386 15.98 -14.06 7.95
C LEU A 386 16.82 -15.28 8.32
N TRP A 387 18.14 -15.09 8.47
CA TRP A 387 19.03 -16.16 8.92
C TRP A 387 18.60 -16.73 10.28
N ARG A 388 18.30 -15.88 11.26
CA ARG A 388 17.88 -16.30 12.60
C ARG A 388 16.59 -17.12 12.58
N HIS A 389 15.57 -16.67 11.84
CA HIS A 389 14.29 -17.34 11.76
C HIS A 389 14.40 -18.68 11.01
N LEU A 390 15.17 -18.73 9.92
CA LEU A 390 15.48 -19.98 9.22
C LEU A 390 16.24 -20.97 10.10
N PHE A 391 17.24 -20.50 10.85
CA PHE A 391 18.00 -21.34 11.77
C PHE A 391 17.11 -21.92 12.88
N GLN A 392 16.30 -21.08 13.54
CA GLN A 392 15.36 -21.51 14.58
C GLN A 392 14.33 -22.52 14.05
N LEU A 393 13.83 -22.27 12.84
CA LEU A 393 12.92 -23.16 12.15
C LEU A 393 13.55 -24.56 12.00
N PHE A 394 14.80 -24.66 11.53
CA PHE A 394 15.49 -25.94 11.38
C PHE A 394 15.73 -26.66 12.72
N CYS A 395 16.07 -25.92 13.78
CA CYS A 395 16.25 -26.51 15.10
C CYS A 395 14.94 -27.11 15.66
N LYS A 396 13.80 -26.48 15.39
CA LYS A 396 12.49 -26.90 15.93
C LYS A 396 11.84 -28.03 15.13
N SER A 397 11.96 -28.02 13.82
CA SER A 397 11.23 -28.96 12.95
C SER A 397 11.92 -30.31 12.76
N GLY A 398 13.12 -30.51 13.33
CA GLY A 398 13.88 -31.75 13.19
C GLY A 398 14.11 -32.11 11.72
N TRP A 399 14.15 -31.09 10.85
CA TRP A 399 13.95 -31.25 9.43
C TRP A 399 15.12 -32.00 8.80
N HIS A 400 14.82 -33.11 8.13
CA HIS A 400 15.80 -33.83 7.33
C HIS A 400 15.67 -33.38 5.88
N THR A 401 16.77 -32.85 5.31
CA THR A 401 16.82 -32.29 3.96
C THR A 401 16.20 -33.24 2.93
N PRO A 402 15.08 -32.86 2.29
CA PRO A 402 14.72 -33.45 1.02
C PRO A 402 15.74 -33.00 -0.01
N SER A 403 16.29 -33.91 -0.81
CA SER A 403 17.17 -33.58 -1.93
C SER A 403 16.36 -32.87 -3.03
N SER A 404 16.04 -31.60 -2.83
CA SER A 404 15.40 -30.75 -3.84
C SER A 404 16.45 -30.25 -4.82
N GLU A 405 16.18 -30.38 -6.13
CA GLU A 405 17.03 -29.85 -7.19
C GLU A 405 17.33 -28.36 -7.01
N ARG A 406 16.34 -27.57 -6.54
CA ARG A 406 16.51 -26.15 -6.21
C ARG A 406 17.51 -25.93 -5.07
N LEU A 407 17.54 -26.79 -4.04
CA LEU A 407 18.54 -26.69 -2.96
C LEU A 407 19.94 -27.03 -3.45
N CYS A 408 20.11 -28.07 -4.26
CA CYS A 408 21.40 -28.40 -4.88
C CYS A 408 21.90 -27.24 -5.77
N HIS A 409 21.01 -26.62 -6.53
CA HIS A 409 21.33 -25.44 -7.34
C HIS A 409 21.78 -24.26 -6.46
N LEU A 410 21.07 -23.98 -5.36
CA LEU A 410 21.44 -22.94 -4.40
C LEU A 410 22.81 -23.22 -3.76
N GLN A 411 23.09 -24.45 -3.34
CA GLN A 411 24.40 -24.82 -2.79
C GLN A 411 25.55 -24.52 -3.76
N LYS A 412 25.36 -24.86 -5.03
CA LYS A 412 26.33 -24.56 -6.08
C LYS A 412 26.50 -23.05 -6.27
N MET A 413 25.40 -22.32 -6.39
CA MET A 413 25.39 -20.86 -6.54
C MET A 413 26.11 -20.17 -5.38
N VAL A 414 25.80 -20.53 -4.13
CA VAL A 414 26.44 -19.94 -2.93
C VAL A 414 27.94 -20.20 -2.93
N SER A 415 28.36 -21.40 -3.30
CA SER A 415 29.78 -21.78 -3.35
C SER A 415 30.52 -20.98 -4.43
N GLU A 416 29.94 -20.86 -5.62
CA GLU A 416 30.49 -20.06 -6.73
C GLU A 416 30.58 -18.58 -6.37
N GLN A 417 29.53 -18.04 -5.73
CA GLN A 417 29.49 -16.66 -5.27
C GLN A 417 30.54 -16.38 -4.18
N TYR A 418 30.74 -17.30 -3.24
CA TYR A 418 31.79 -17.19 -2.22
C TYR A 418 33.19 -17.17 -2.84
N HIS A 419 33.43 -18.05 -3.83
CA HIS A 419 34.69 -18.08 -4.56
C HIS A 419 34.94 -16.78 -5.34
N LEU A 420 33.92 -16.26 -6.03
CA LEU A 420 34.01 -15.00 -6.75
C LEU A 420 34.30 -13.82 -5.81
N LEU A 421 33.58 -13.72 -4.69
CA LEU A 421 33.81 -12.68 -3.69
C LEU A 421 35.23 -12.76 -3.11
N SER A 422 35.71 -13.96 -2.82
CA SER A 422 37.09 -14.18 -2.34
C SER A 422 38.14 -13.70 -3.34
N LEU A 423 37.90 -13.86 -4.65
CA LEU A 423 38.77 -13.34 -5.71
C LEU A 423 38.71 -11.82 -5.76
N LEU A 424 37.52 -11.23 -5.76
CA LEU A 424 37.32 -9.78 -5.82
C LEU A 424 37.98 -9.06 -4.63
N PHE A 425 37.84 -9.60 -3.40
CA PHE A 425 38.51 -9.04 -2.22
C PHE A 425 40.04 -9.15 -2.29
N ARG A 426 40.58 -10.15 -2.99
CA ARG A 426 42.02 -10.30 -3.19
C ARG A 426 42.57 -9.33 -4.24
N GLU A 427 41.76 -8.94 -5.22
CA GLU A 427 42.12 -7.99 -6.27
C GLU A 427 41.99 -6.52 -5.81
N LEU A 428 41.20 -6.26 -4.76
CA LEU A 428 41.05 -4.93 -4.18
C LEU A 428 42.37 -4.45 -3.52
N PRO A 429 42.81 -3.21 -3.79
CA PRO A 429 44.02 -2.66 -3.19
C PRO A 429 43.84 -2.48 -1.66
N PRO A 430 44.87 -2.75 -0.85
CA PRO A 430 44.79 -2.72 0.62
C PRO A 430 44.71 -1.30 1.22
N THR A 431 44.55 -0.26 0.40
CA THR A 431 44.59 1.14 0.80
C THR A 431 43.31 1.56 1.54
N ALA A 432 43.44 2.30 2.64
CA ALA A 432 42.32 2.73 3.50
C ALA A 432 41.27 3.61 2.80
N GLU A 433 41.60 4.18 1.64
CA GLU A 433 40.69 4.98 0.81
C GLU A 433 39.62 4.10 0.12
N PHE A 434 39.96 2.88 -0.27
CA PHE A 434 39.03 1.94 -0.92
C PHE A 434 38.05 1.28 0.06
N LEU A 435 38.43 1.15 1.33
CA LEU A 435 37.55 0.62 2.39
C LEU A 435 36.33 1.51 2.67
N LYS A 436 36.32 2.74 2.14
CA LYS A 436 35.25 3.72 2.32
C LYS A 436 34.35 3.87 1.09
N THR A 437 34.56 3.08 0.03
CA THR A 437 33.76 3.22 -1.19
C THR A 437 32.47 2.42 -1.12
N VAL A 438 31.49 2.84 -1.94
CA VAL A 438 30.18 2.20 -2.04
C VAL A 438 30.32 0.78 -2.60
N GLU A 439 31.27 0.55 -3.51
CA GLU A 439 31.56 -0.75 -4.11
C GLU A 439 32.09 -1.74 -3.06
N TYR A 440 33.00 -1.31 -2.19
CA TYR A 440 33.49 -2.14 -1.10
C TYR A 440 32.35 -2.52 -0.14
N THR A 441 31.47 -1.57 0.19
CA THR A 441 30.32 -1.81 1.05
C THR A 441 29.34 -2.82 0.44
N LYS A 442 29.04 -2.70 -0.86
CA LYS A 442 28.24 -3.69 -1.61
C LYS A 442 28.86 -5.08 -1.57
N LEU A 443 30.16 -5.20 -1.81
CA LEU A 443 30.87 -6.48 -1.75
C LEU A 443 30.81 -7.10 -0.34
N ARG A 444 30.95 -6.30 0.72
CA ARG A 444 30.86 -6.78 2.11
C ARG A 444 29.46 -7.26 2.48
N ILE A 445 28.41 -6.61 1.98
CA ILE A 445 27.04 -7.07 2.19
C ILE A 445 26.80 -8.40 1.48
N GLN A 446 27.29 -8.52 0.25
CA GLN A 446 27.19 -9.78 -0.50
C GLN A 446 27.98 -10.89 0.19
N GLU A 447 29.13 -10.60 0.79
CA GLU A 447 29.89 -11.53 1.62
C GLU A 447 29.10 -12.00 2.84
N GLU A 448 28.50 -11.09 3.61
CA GLU A 448 27.67 -11.45 4.77
C GLU A 448 26.47 -12.33 4.38
N ARG A 449 25.80 -12.00 3.27
CA ARG A 449 24.71 -12.81 2.69
C ARG A 449 25.18 -14.22 2.33
N THR A 450 26.29 -14.32 1.59
CA THR A 450 26.86 -15.60 1.18
C THR A 450 27.30 -16.43 2.37
N LEU A 451 27.95 -15.83 3.38
CA LEU A 451 28.37 -16.51 4.60
C LEU A 451 27.18 -17.00 5.41
N ALA A 452 26.12 -16.20 5.54
CA ALA A 452 24.88 -16.61 6.19
C ALA A 452 24.24 -17.81 5.47
N GLY A 453 24.19 -17.79 4.14
CA GLY A 453 23.72 -18.90 3.31
C GLY A 453 24.55 -20.17 3.51
N LEU A 454 25.89 -20.08 3.44
CA LEU A 454 26.80 -21.21 3.67
C LEU A 454 26.59 -21.85 5.04
N ARG A 455 26.42 -21.04 6.10
CA ARG A 455 26.19 -21.54 7.47
C ARG A 455 24.89 -22.34 7.55
N LEU A 456 23.80 -21.84 6.97
CA LEU A 456 22.51 -22.55 6.97
C LEU A 456 22.57 -23.84 6.16
N LEU A 457 23.23 -23.81 4.99
CA LEU A 457 23.38 -25.00 4.15
C LEU A 457 24.27 -26.06 4.83
N ALA A 458 25.35 -25.66 5.51
CA ALA A 458 26.19 -26.58 6.26
C ALA A 458 25.45 -27.23 7.45
N PHE A 459 24.58 -26.47 8.12
CA PHE A 459 23.68 -26.98 9.16
C PHE A 459 22.75 -28.08 8.60
N LEU A 460 22.11 -27.79 7.46
CA LEU A 460 21.21 -28.72 6.79
C LEU A 460 21.88 -30.02 6.32
N GLU A 461 23.16 -29.97 5.96
CA GLU A 461 23.93 -31.15 5.56
C GLU A 461 24.43 -32.00 6.75
N GLY A 462 24.17 -31.57 8.00
CA GLY A 462 24.67 -32.26 9.19
C GLY A 462 26.19 -32.21 9.35
N LYS A 463 26.87 -31.27 8.68
CA LYS A 463 28.34 -31.12 8.71
C LYS A 463 28.86 -30.29 9.89
N GLU A 464 28.01 -30.02 10.88
CA GLU A 464 28.30 -29.09 11.98
C GLU A 464 29.32 -29.62 13.01
N GLU A 465 29.66 -30.92 13.00
CA GLU A 465 30.61 -31.51 13.95
C GLU A 465 32.12 -31.22 13.64
N GLY A 466 32.47 -30.31 12.73
CA GLY A 466 33.89 -30.12 12.38
C GLY A 466 34.36 -28.85 11.68
N SER A 467 33.63 -27.73 11.69
CA SER A 467 34.09 -26.48 11.08
C SER A 467 34.48 -25.42 12.12
N PRO A 468 35.69 -24.82 12.05
CA PRO A 468 36.20 -23.85 13.04
C PRO A 468 35.59 -22.44 12.90
N LEU A 469 34.43 -22.29 12.28
CA LEU A 469 33.79 -20.99 11.99
C LEU A 469 32.56 -20.67 12.85
N VAL A 470 32.27 -21.53 13.84
CA VAL A 470 31.25 -21.26 14.86
C VAL A 470 31.94 -20.52 16.01
N LEU A 471 31.39 -19.35 16.39
CA LEU A 471 31.86 -18.40 17.43
C LEU A 471 32.79 -17.27 16.94
N ARG A 472 32.25 -16.31 16.18
CA ARG A 472 32.48 -14.90 16.50
C ARG A 472 31.18 -14.10 16.38
N ALA A 473 31.01 -13.21 17.36
CA ALA A 473 29.92 -12.25 17.55
C ALA A 473 28.61 -12.76 18.17
N GLU A 474 28.67 -13.21 19.43
CA GLU A 474 27.72 -12.66 20.41
C GLU A 474 28.38 -11.43 21.05
N ASP A 475 27.95 -10.23 20.68
CA ASP A 475 28.17 -9.03 21.48
C ASP A 475 26.88 -8.75 22.26
N SER A 476 26.78 -9.35 23.43
CA SER A 476 25.92 -8.87 24.51
C SER A 476 26.59 -7.63 25.13
N PRO A 477 25.89 -6.52 25.37
CA PRO A 477 26.48 -5.41 26.09
C PRO A 477 26.55 -5.77 27.58
N VAL A 478 27.72 -6.17 28.04
CA VAL A 478 28.04 -6.16 29.48
C VAL A 478 28.48 -4.73 29.81
N GLU A 479 27.52 -3.89 30.20
CA GLU A 479 27.85 -2.62 30.86
C GLU A 479 27.95 -2.78 32.37
N ALA A 480 29.06 -2.25 32.87
CA ALA A 480 29.53 -2.22 34.23
C ALA A 480 28.47 -1.80 35.26
N SER A 481 28.45 -2.53 36.37
CA SER A 481 28.07 -1.98 37.67
C SER A 481 29.06 -2.51 38.71
N GLN A 482 30.24 -1.90 38.74
CA GLN A 482 31.11 -1.95 39.91
C GLN A 482 30.50 -1.03 40.98
N LEU A 483 29.87 -1.61 41.99
CA LEU A 483 29.60 -0.94 43.26
C LEU A 483 30.00 -1.89 44.39
N THR A 484 31.21 -1.63 44.88
CA THR A 484 31.80 -2.04 46.15
C THR A 484 30.83 -1.87 47.34
N VAL A 485 30.59 -2.93 48.12
CA VAL A 485 30.32 -2.89 49.58
C VAL A 485 30.79 -4.24 50.20
N PRO A 486 31.39 -4.27 51.42
CA PRO A 486 32.42 -5.24 51.76
C PRO A 486 31.92 -6.50 52.48
N ARG A 487 32.78 -7.54 52.44
CA ARG A 487 32.73 -8.72 53.30
C ARG A 487 32.60 -8.35 54.78
N THR A 488 31.55 -8.85 55.43
CA THR A 488 31.57 -9.12 56.86
C THR A 488 31.44 -10.63 57.08
N LYS A 489 32.43 -11.19 57.76
CA LYS A 489 32.40 -12.54 58.32
C LYS A 489 31.91 -12.47 59.77
N ALA A 490 31.08 -13.46 60.11
CA ALA A 490 30.84 -14.09 61.42
C ALA A 490 30.22 -13.27 62.56
N ALA A 491 29.11 -13.76 63.14
CA ALA A 491 29.12 -14.64 64.30
C ALA A 491 27.69 -14.99 64.79
N CYS A 492 27.59 -16.15 65.43
CA CYS A 492 26.44 -16.81 66.09
C CYS A 492 25.51 -17.64 65.19
#